data_AF-A0A6J4SYT2-F1
#
_entry.id   AF-A0A6J4SYT2-F1
#
_cell.length_a   1.000
_cell.length_b   1.000
_cell.length_c   1.000
_cell.angle_alpha   90.00
_cell.angle_beta   90.00
_cell.angle_gamma   90.00
#
_symmetry.space_group_name_H-M   'P 1'
#
loop_
_entity.id
_entity.type
_entity.pdbx_description
1 polymer ?
#
loop_
_entity_poly.entity_id
_entity_poly.type
_entity_poly.pdbx_seq_one_letter_code
_entity_poly.pdbx_strand_id
1 'polypeptide(L)'
;MESLLLGLSLGLGAGLAPGPLLALVVGATLERGFAAGARIAAAPLVSDAPIVALCVLVLGGLPDEALAALSLAGAVFVLWL
;
A
#
# COMPACT_ATOMS: atom_id res chain seq x y z
N MET A 1 -4.24 11.89 19.20
CA MET A 1 -3.83 10.62 19.84
C MET A 1 -4.62 9.44 19.28
N GLU A 2 -5.94 9.58 19.14
CA GLU A 2 -6.83 8.59 18.52
C GLU A 2 -6.41 8.19 17.09
N SER A 3 -6.11 9.17 16.23
CA SER A 3 -5.66 8.93 14.86
C SER A 3 -4.33 8.18 14.76
N LEU A 4 -3.41 8.38 15.71
CA LEU A 4 -2.14 7.64 15.77
C LEU A 4 -2.39 6.18 16.12
N LEU A 5 -3.27 5.92 17.10
CA LEU A 5 -3.65 4.55 17.47
C LEU A 5 -4.36 3.82 16.33
N LEU A 6 -5.23 4.52 15.60
CA LEU A 6 -5.92 4.00 14.43
C LEU A 6 -4.92 3.70 13.29
N GLY A 7 -3.98 4.61 13.02
CA GLY A 7 -2.92 4.37 12.05
C GLY A 7 -2.03 3.19 12.42
N LEU A 8 -1.65 3.07 13.69
CA LEU A 8 -0.87 1.93 14.19
C LEU A 8 -1.64 0.62 14.09
N SER A 9 -2.94 0.60 14.42
CA SER A 9 -3.75 -0.62 14.34
C SER A 9 -3.96 -1.08 12.90
N LEU A 10 -4.25 -0.15 11.98
CA LEU A 10 -4.37 -0.44 10.56
C LEU A 10 -3.04 -0.91 9.97
N GLY A 11 -1.95 -0.21 10.26
CA GLY A 11 -0.61 -0.57 9.78
C GLY A 11 -0.16 -1.93 10.28
N LEU A 12 -0.42 -2.24 11.55
CA LEU A 12 -0.10 -3.55 12.13
C LEU A 12 -0.98 -4.66 11.54
N GLY A 13 -2.27 -4.41 11.33
CA GLY A 13 -3.18 -5.34 10.65
C GLY A 13 -2.74 -5.63 9.21
N ALA A 14 -2.41 -4.58 8.45
CA ALA A 14 -1.95 -4.71 7.07
C ALA A 14 -0.58 -5.39 6.96
N GLY A 15 0.34 -5.10 7.89
CA GLY A 15 1.68 -5.70 7.92
C GLY A 15 1.70 -7.17 8.32
N LEU A 16 0.72 -7.62 9.11
CA LEU A 16 0.57 -9.03 9.50
C LEU A 16 -0.32 -9.83 8.55
N ALA A 17 -1.06 -9.16 7.66
CA ALA A 17 -1.88 -9.85 6.66
C ALA A 17 -0.97 -10.67 5.73
N PRO A 18 -1.24 -11.97 5.54
CA PRO A 18 -0.43 -12.81 4.66
C PRO A 18 -0.57 -12.31 3.22
N GLY A 19 0.57 -11.99 2.60
CA GLY A 19 0.60 -11.47 1.24
C GLY A 19 2.02 -11.46 0.65
N PRO A 20 2.16 -11.08 -0.64
CA PRO A 20 3.43 -11.15 -1.35
C PRO A 20 4.54 -10.32 -0.69
N LEU A 21 4.22 -9.11 -0.21
CA LEU A 21 5.21 -8.24 0.43
C LEU A 21 5.77 -8.86 1.73
N LEU A 22 4.90 -9.43 2.57
CA LEU A 22 5.34 -10.10 3.80
C LEU A 22 6.26 -11.28 3.48
N ALA A 23 5.92 -12.08 2.46
CA ALA A 23 6.77 -13.19 2.00
C ALA A 23 8.15 -12.68 1.54
N LEU A 24 8.21 -11.56 0.81
CA LEU A 24 9.47 -10.95 0.37
C LEU A 24 10.29 -10.41 1.56
N VAL A 25 9.65 -9.75 2.52
CA VAL A 25 10.32 -9.23 3.72
C VAL A 25 10.93 -10.38 4.52
N VAL A 26 10.17 -11.45 4.77
CA VAL A 26 10.66 -12.63 5.50
C VAL A 26 11.78 -13.30 4.72
N GLY A 27 11.60 -13.57 3.43
CA GLY A 27 12.62 -14.19 2.58
C GLY A 27 13.92 -13.39 2.55
N ALA A 28 13.86 -12.08 2.31
CA ALA A 28 15.03 -11.22 2.31
C ALA A 28 15.71 -11.12 3.68
N THR A 29 14.93 -11.17 4.77
CA THR A 29 15.48 -11.18 6.13
C THR A 29 16.27 -12.46 6.40
N LEU A 30 15.74 -13.61 5.98
CA LEU A 30 16.39 -14.91 6.16
C LEU A 30 17.60 -15.10 5.25
N GLU A 31 17.51 -14.68 3.99
CA GLU A 31 18.58 -14.85 2.99
C GLU A 31 19.72 -13.83 3.15
N ARG A 32 19.39 -12.58 3.47
CA ARG A 32 20.31 -11.43 3.35
C ARG A 32 20.40 -10.58 4.62
N GLY A 33 19.74 -11.03 5.70
CA GLY A 33 19.75 -10.40 7.01
C GLY A 33 18.73 -9.26 7.18
N PHE A 34 18.61 -8.79 8.42
CA PHE A 34 17.61 -7.79 8.85
C PHE A 34 17.59 -6.52 7.99
N ALA A 35 18.77 -6.01 7.60
CA ALA A 35 18.86 -4.79 6.81
C ALA A 35 18.18 -4.90 5.43
N ALA A 36 18.22 -6.08 4.81
CA ALA A 36 17.53 -6.30 3.53
C ALA A 36 16.01 -6.33 3.71
N GLY A 37 15.53 -7.05 4.73
CA GLY A 37 14.11 -7.08 5.09
C GLY A 37 13.56 -5.69 5.43
N ALA A 38 14.29 -4.92 6.24
CA ALA A 38 13.90 -3.56 6.64
C ALA A 38 13.77 -2.62 5.43
N ARG A 39 14.65 -2.73 4.42
CA ARG A 39 14.54 -1.94 3.18
C ARG A 39 13.29 -2.29 2.37
N ILE A 40 12.97 -3.59 2.26
CA ILE A 40 11.75 -4.03 1.56
C ILE A 40 10.51 -3.60 2.32
N ALA A 41 10.50 -3.73 3.65
CA ALA A 41 9.38 -3.29 4.50
C ALA A 41 9.14 -1.78 4.40
N ALA A 42 10.18 -0.99 4.11
CA ALA A 42 10.07 0.45 3.88
C ALA A 42 9.62 0.83 2.45
N ALA A 43 9.54 -0.11 1.51
CA ALA A 43 9.17 0.18 0.13
C ALA A 43 7.80 0.89 -0.01
N PRO A 44 6.74 0.52 0.73
CA PRO A 44 5.45 1.22 0.72
C PRO A 44 5.54 2.69 1.12
N LEU A 45 6.51 3.08 1.97
CA LEU A 45 6.68 4.49 2.34
C LEU A 45 7.09 5.35 1.13
N VAL A 46 7.77 4.76 0.16
CA VAL A 46 8.23 5.43 -1.06
C VAL A 46 7.18 5.33 -2.16
N SER A 47 6.58 4.16 -2.38
CA SER A 47 5.56 3.97 -3.43
C SER A 47 4.22 4.59 -3.07
N ASP A 48 3.80 4.49 -1.80
CA ASP A 48 2.44 4.83 -1.41
C ASP A 48 2.33 6.30 -1.01
N ALA A 49 3.41 6.97 -0.60
CA ALA A 49 3.37 8.40 -0.32
C ALA A 49 2.94 9.23 -1.56
N PRO A 50 3.48 9.01 -2.78
CA PRO A 50 2.96 9.59 -4.00
C PRO A 50 1.51 9.22 -4.30
N ILE A 51 1.12 7.95 -4.07
CA ILE A 51 -0.25 7.48 -4.32
C ILE A 51 -1.24 8.22 -3.40
N VAL A 52 -0.94 8.29 -2.11
CA VAL A 52 -1.74 9.01 -1.12
C VAL A 52 -1.81 10.49 -1.47
N ALA A 53 -0.69 11.12 -1.85
CA ALA A 53 -0.68 12.51 -2.29
C ALA A 53 -1.58 12.73 -3.52
N LEU A 54 -1.53 11.84 -4.52
CA LEU A 54 -2.42 11.89 -5.68
C LEU A 54 -3.89 11.76 -5.27
N CYS A 55 -4.21 10.81 -4.39
CA CYS A 55 -5.56 10.61 -3.88
C CYS A 55 -6.11 11.86 -3.17
N VAL A 56 -5.30 12.48 -2.31
CA VAL A 56 -5.73 13.65 -1.52
C VAL A 56 -5.80 14.92 -2.37
N LEU A 57 -4.81 15.15 -3.24
CA LEU A 57 -4.67 16.41 -3.96
C LEU A 57 -5.42 16.45 -5.30
N VAL A 58 -5.61 15.30 -5.94
CA VAL A 58 -6.16 15.23 -7.30
C VAL A 58 -7.53 14.57 -7.30
N LEU A 59 -7.66 13.36 -6.73
CA LEU A 59 -8.90 12.60 -6.86
C LEU A 59 -10.11 13.29 -6.20
N GLY A 60 -9.90 14.03 -5.11
CA GLY A 60 -10.96 14.79 -4.44
C GLY A 60 -11.58 15.93 -5.27
N GLY A 61 -10.94 16.34 -6.37
CA GLY A 61 -11.45 17.36 -7.30
C GLY A 61 -12.04 16.81 -8.59
N LEU A 62 -12.05 15.49 -8.79
CA LEU A 62 -12.57 14.86 -10.00
C LEU A 62 -14.09 14.73 -9.96
N PRO A 63 -14.77 14.78 -11.12
CA PRO A 63 -16.19 14.47 -11.20
C PRO A 63 -16.44 12.97 -10.98
N ASP A 64 -17.65 12.62 -10.52
CA ASP A 64 -18.01 11.24 -10.16
C ASP A 64 -17.84 10.26 -11.32
N GLU A 65 -18.08 10.70 -12.56
CA GLU A 65 -17.90 9.87 -13.76
C GLU A 65 -16.44 9.46 -13.96
N ALA A 66 -15.48 10.33 -13.60
CA ALA A 66 -14.06 10.02 -13.69
C ALA A 66 -13.63 9.01 -12.62
N LEU A 67 -14.17 9.12 -11.41
CA LEU A 67 -13.94 8.14 -10.34
C LEU A 67 -14.56 6.77 -10.68
N ALA A 68 -15.73 6.76 -11.30
CA ALA A 68 -16.38 5.55 -11.78
C ALA A 68 -15.57 4.87 -12.89
N ALA A 69 -15.06 5.65 -13.86
CA ALA A 69 -14.18 5.14 -14.90
C ALA A 69 -12.88 4.57 -14.33
N LEU A 70 -12.26 5.25 -13.36
CA LEU A 70 -11.07 4.77 -12.66
C LEU A 70 -11.33 3.44 -11.93
N SER A 71 -12.49 3.34 -11.26
CA SER A 71 -12.91 2.12 -10.55
C SER A 71 -13.11 0.94 -11.52
N LEU A 72 -13.75 1.18 -12.67
CA LEU A 72 -13.91 0.19 -13.74
C LEU A 72 -12.55 -0.25 -14.32
N ALA A 73 -11.65 0.71 -14.57
CA ALA A 73 -10.31 0.40 -15.04
C ALA A 73 -9.54 -0.48 -14.04
N GLY A 74 -9.64 -0.17 -12.74
CA GLY A 74 -9.07 -1.00 -11.68
C GLY A 74 -9.67 -2.41 -11.63
N ALA A 75 -10.98 -2.54 -11.78
CA ALA A 75 -11.64 -3.85 -11.80
C ALA A 75 -11.20 -4.71 -13.00
N VAL A 76 -11.10 -4.12 -14.20
CA VAL A 76 -10.59 -4.82 -15.39
C VAL A 76 -9.14 -5.25 -15.20
N PHE A 77 -8.31 -4.41 -14.59
CA PHE A 77 -6.92 -4.76 -14.29
C PHE A 77 -6.82 -5.96 -13.33
N VAL A 78 -7.63 -6.00 -12.28
CA VAL A 78 -7.67 -7.13 -11.34
C VAL A 78 -8.15 -8.41 -12.02
N LEU A 79 -9.12 -8.35 -12.94
CA LEU A 79 -9.55 -9.53 -13.70
C LEU A 79 -8.47 -10.09 -14.63
N TRP A 80 -7.52 -9.25 -15.04
CA TRP A 80 -6.42 -9.65 -15.90
C TRP A 80 -5.23 -10.26 -15.12
N LEU A 81 -5.01 -9.82 -13.88
CA LEU A 81 -3.91 -10.25 -13.00
C LEU A 81 -4.12 -11.65 -12.42
#